data_AF-A0A3N5RRY5-F1
#
_entry.id   AF-A0A3N5RRY5-F1
#
_cell.length_a   1.000
_cell.length_b   1.000
_cell.length_c   1.000
_cell.angle_alpha   90.00
_cell.angle_beta   90.00
_cell.angle_gamma   90.00
#
_symmetry.space_group_name_H-M   'P 1'
#
loop_
_entity.id
_entity.type
_entity.pdbx_description
1 polymer ?
#
loop_
_entity_poly.entity_id
_entity_poly.type
_entity_poly.pdbx_seq_one_letter_code
_entity_poly.pdbx_strand_id
1 'polypeptide(L)'
;MSTEMTTACIALIWGCVSAVSLPIGAFLGIWLKPPQKITSMLMAFGGGALLFALTIELFAHSLHQSHEGHDIWIVLATVIGALVGGLVFEIFNQALSNKGAFLRKASLFKKYVHKKKEIKAQMMIQGLSKVRFLQLLPAESVAQLIPHVNIRHYAAGTTIFEQGESGHELFFIVRGNVQVIRGADTRRK
;
A
#
# COMPACT_ATOMS: atom_id res chain seq x y z
N MET A 1 2.69 -52.27 3.25
CA MET A 1 3.87 -51.43 3.56
C MET A 1 4.62 -50.97 2.30
N SER A 2 4.97 -51.85 1.34
CA SER A 2 5.64 -51.46 0.09
C SER A 2 4.79 -50.60 -0.87
N THR A 3 3.47 -50.83 -0.92
CA THR A 3 2.54 -50.07 -1.79
C THR A 3 2.31 -48.64 -1.31
N GLU A 4 2.17 -48.43 0.00
CA GLU A 4 2.00 -47.09 0.59
C GLU A 4 3.26 -46.23 0.46
N MET A 5 4.43 -46.84 0.62
CA MET A 5 5.69 -46.15 0.41
C MET A 5 5.85 -45.71 -1.06
N THR A 6 5.36 -46.53 -2.00
CA THR A 6 5.37 -46.21 -3.44
C THR A 6 4.41 -45.07 -3.78
N THR A 7 3.18 -45.07 -3.24
CA THR A 7 2.21 -43.99 -3.49
C THR A 7 2.65 -42.66 -2.87
N ALA A 8 3.21 -42.69 -1.66
CA ALA A 8 3.79 -41.50 -1.04
C ALA A 8 4.97 -40.94 -1.84
N CYS A 9 5.86 -41.80 -2.35
CA CYS A 9 6.96 -41.38 -3.23
C CYS A 9 6.44 -40.76 -4.54
N ILE A 10 5.40 -41.34 -5.15
CA ILE A 10 4.78 -40.79 -6.36
C ILE A 10 4.16 -39.40 -6.08
N ALA A 11 3.42 -39.25 -4.98
CA ALA A 11 2.84 -37.97 -4.58
C ALA A 11 3.92 -36.91 -4.31
N LEU A 12 5.02 -37.29 -3.67
CA LEU A 12 6.18 -36.42 -3.44
C LEU A 12 6.81 -35.97 -4.78
N ILE A 13 7.04 -36.90 -5.70
CA ILE A 13 7.63 -36.58 -7.02
C ILE A 13 6.72 -35.63 -7.78
N TRP A 14 5.41 -35.89 -7.87
CA TRP A 14 4.47 -34.99 -8.54
C TRP A 14 4.36 -33.62 -7.85
N GLY A 15 4.44 -33.59 -6.52
CA GLY A 15 4.51 -32.35 -5.74
C GLY A 15 5.76 -31.53 -6.07
N CYS A 16 6.93 -32.17 -6.14
CA CYS A 16 8.18 -31.52 -6.52
C CYS A 16 8.13 -31.01 -7.97
N VAL A 17 7.63 -31.82 -8.89
CA VAL A 17 7.49 -31.44 -10.31
C VAL A 17 6.56 -30.23 -10.48
N SER A 18 5.43 -30.19 -9.76
CA SER A 18 4.52 -29.04 -9.82
C SER A 18 5.13 -27.79 -9.18
N ALA A 19 5.88 -27.93 -8.08
CA ALA A 19 6.55 -26.83 -7.39
C ALA A 19 7.59 -26.10 -8.27
N VAL A 20 8.21 -26.80 -9.24
CA VAL A 20 9.16 -26.20 -10.20
C VAL A 20 8.51 -25.15 -11.10
N SER A 21 7.19 -25.17 -11.28
CA SER A 21 6.47 -24.14 -12.05
C SER A 21 6.60 -22.74 -11.46
N LEU A 22 6.68 -22.61 -10.13
CA LEU A 22 6.76 -21.32 -9.43
C LEU A 22 8.09 -20.59 -9.66
N PRO A 23 9.28 -21.20 -9.44
CA PRO A 23 10.55 -20.54 -9.73
C PRO A 23 10.73 -20.25 -11.21
N ILE A 24 10.27 -21.13 -12.10
CA ILE A 24 10.28 -20.87 -13.56
C ILE A 24 9.41 -19.64 -13.88
N GLY A 25 8.19 -19.59 -13.38
CA GLY A 25 7.27 -18.46 -13.57
C GLY A 25 7.82 -17.15 -13.01
N ALA A 26 8.45 -17.19 -11.83
CA ALA A 26 9.10 -16.04 -11.21
C ALA A 26 10.30 -15.55 -12.04
N PHE A 27 11.15 -16.48 -12.51
CA PHE A 27 12.29 -16.16 -13.37
C PHE A 27 11.85 -15.52 -14.68
N LEU A 28 10.86 -16.12 -15.36
CA LEU A 28 10.26 -15.55 -16.58
C LEU A 28 9.64 -14.18 -16.31
N GLY A 29 8.95 -14.00 -15.19
CA GLY A 29 8.38 -12.71 -14.80
C GLY A 29 9.43 -11.60 -14.65
N ILE A 30 10.59 -11.91 -14.08
CA ILE A 30 11.71 -10.97 -13.92
C ILE A 30 12.39 -10.69 -15.27
N TRP A 31 12.53 -11.71 -16.13
CA TRP A 31 13.21 -11.57 -17.42
C TRP A 31 12.36 -10.84 -18.46
N LEU A 32 11.10 -11.25 -18.64
CA LEU A 32 10.19 -10.70 -19.64
C LEU A 32 9.56 -9.36 -19.22
N LYS A 33 9.50 -9.07 -17.91
CA LYS A 33 8.89 -7.84 -17.35
C LYS A 33 7.55 -7.47 -18.01
N PRO A 34 6.55 -8.37 -17.98
CA PRO A 34 5.32 -8.20 -18.73
C PRO A 34 4.55 -6.93 -18.30
N PRO A 35 3.86 -6.25 -19.24
CA PRO A 35 3.05 -5.07 -18.94
C PRO A 35 1.86 -5.41 -18.05
N GLN A 36 1.34 -4.40 -17.33
CA GLN A 36 0.29 -4.54 -16.31
C GLN A 36 -0.99 -5.25 -16.78
N LYS A 37 -1.35 -5.11 -18.08
CA LYS A 37 -2.50 -5.79 -18.66
C LYS A 37 -2.32 -7.31 -18.69
N ILE A 38 -1.11 -7.78 -19.02
CA ILE A 38 -0.82 -9.21 -19.11
C ILE A 38 -0.72 -9.79 -17.69
N THR A 39 -0.10 -9.07 -16.75
CA THR A 39 -0.01 -9.55 -15.37
C THR A 39 -1.37 -9.67 -14.70
N SER A 40 -2.30 -8.74 -14.95
CA SER A 40 -3.66 -8.83 -14.44
C SER A 40 -4.46 -9.96 -15.10
N MET A 41 -4.30 -10.17 -16.41
CA MET A 41 -4.90 -11.31 -17.12
C MET A 41 -4.38 -12.64 -16.57
N LEU A 42 -3.08 -12.76 -16.31
CA LEU A 42 -2.47 -13.97 -15.75
C LEU A 42 -2.93 -14.24 -14.30
N MET A 43 -3.03 -13.20 -13.46
CA MET A 43 -3.58 -13.32 -12.11
C MET A 43 -5.06 -13.76 -12.13
N ALA A 44 -5.87 -13.17 -13.02
CA ALA A 44 -7.27 -13.53 -13.16
C ALA A 44 -7.44 -14.98 -13.67
N PHE A 45 -6.63 -15.38 -14.65
CA PHE A 45 -6.61 -16.76 -15.16
C PHE A 45 -6.20 -17.76 -14.07
N GLY A 46 -5.12 -17.48 -13.34
CA GLY A 46 -4.65 -18.34 -12.25
C GLY A 46 -5.71 -18.50 -11.14
N GLY A 47 -6.35 -17.41 -10.74
CA GLY A 47 -7.47 -17.45 -9.79
C GLY A 47 -8.66 -18.26 -10.32
N GLY A 48 -9.01 -18.10 -11.60
CA GLY A 48 -10.06 -18.87 -12.26
C GLY A 48 -9.77 -20.37 -12.35
N ALA A 49 -8.54 -20.75 -12.70
CA ALA A 49 -8.11 -22.14 -12.77
C ALA A 49 -8.20 -22.84 -11.39
N LEU A 50 -7.80 -22.15 -10.32
CA LEU A 50 -7.93 -22.68 -8.95
C LEU A 50 -9.40 -22.85 -8.53
N LEU A 51 -10.28 -21.89 -8.86
CA LEU A 51 -11.71 -22.02 -8.59
C LEU A 51 -12.35 -23.17 -9.37
N PHE A 52 -11.95 -23.36 -10.63
CA PHE A 52 -12.41 -24.47 -11.45
C PHE A 52 -11.99 -25.82 -10.86
N ALA A 53 -10.70 -25.98 -10.51
CA ALA A 53 -10.19 -27.20 -9.90
C ALA A 53 -10.94 -27.51 -8.59
N LEU A 54 -11.12 -26.51 -7.72
CA LEU A 54 -11.90 -26.68 -6.49
C LEU A 54 -13.34 -27.13 -6.78
N THR A 55 -14.01 -26.52 -7.76
CA THR A 55 -15.43 -26.80 -8.02
C THR A 55 -15.63 -28.17 -8.68
N ILE A 56 -14.79 -28.53 -9.65
CA ILE A 56 -14.97 -29.74 -10.45
C ILE A 56 -14.22 -30.94 -9.86
N GLU A 57 -12.93 -30.79 -9.55
CA GLU A 57 -12.13 -31.92 -9.06
C GLU A 57 -12.46 -32.28 -7.61
N LEU A 58 -12.87 -31.30 -6.78
CA LEU A 58 -13.26 -31.56 -5.40
C LEU A 58 -14.78 -31.70 -5.24
N PHE A 59 -15.56 -30.62 -5.46
CA PHE A 59 -16.99 -30.65 -5.14
C PHE A 59 -17.82 -31.54 -6.08
N ALA A 60 -17.59 -31.47 -7.40
CA ALA A 60 -18.35 -32.30 -8.33
C ALA A 60 -18.01 -33.79 -8.17
N HIS A 61 -16.74 -34.12 -7.90
CA HIS A 61 -16.34 -35.50 -7.59
C HIS A 61 -17.01 -36.02 -6.31
N SER A 62 -17.02 -35.23 -5.23
CA SER A 62 -17.73 -35.58 -3.98
C SER A 62 -19.24 -35.75 -4.17
N LEU A 63 -19.87 -34.94 -5.03
CA LEU A 63 -21.31 -35.03 -5.33
C LEU A 63 -21.63 -36.27 -6.17
N HIS A 64 -20.79 -36.61 -7.14
CA HIS A 64 -20.98 -37.79 -7.98
C HIS A 64 -20.85 -39.08 -7.17
N GLN A 65 -19.85 -39.14 -6.28
CA GLN A 65 -19.65 -40.28 -5.38
C GLN A 65 -20.81 -40.44 -4.36
N SER A 66 -21.47 -39.34 -3.99
CA SER A 66 -22.66 -39.35 -3.12
C SER A 66 -23.97 -39.71 -3.82
N HIS A 67 -24.02 -39.76 -5.16
CA HIS A 67 -25.23 -40.18 -5.89
C HIS A 67 -25.30 -41.71 -6.06
N GLU A 68 -24.16 -42.41 -6.07
CA GLU A 68 -24.11 -43.87 -6.21
C GLU A 68 -24.35 -44.63 -4.88
N GLY A 69 -24.06 -43.99 -3.74
CA GLY A 69 -24.46 -44.46 -2.41
C GLY A 69 -25.03 -43.27 -1.65
N HIS A 70 -26.17 -43.42 -0.96
CA HIS A 70 -26.97 -42.36 -0.28
C HIS A 70 -26.24 -41.61 0.87
N ASP A 71 -24.96 -41.30 0.72
CA ASP A 71 -24.07 -40.80 1.76
C ASP A 71 -23.98 -39.28 1.72
N ILE A 72 -25.10 -38.63 2.06
CA ILE A 72 -25.19 -37.17 2.36
C ILE A 72 -24.04 -36.71 3.28
N TRP A 73 -23.53 -37.62 4.11
CA TRP A 73 -22.39 -37.42 4.98
C TRP A 73 -21.10 -37.00 4.26
N ILE A 74 -20.83 -37.51 3.06
CA ILE A 74 -19.61 -37.17 2.28
C ILE A 74 -19.68 -35.73 1.79
N VAL A 75 -20.84 -35.31 1.30
CA VAL A 75 -21.08 -33.92 0.86
C VAL A 75 -20.97 -32.98 2.05
N LEU A 76 -21.61 -33.32 3.17
CA LEU A 76 -21.56 -32.50 4.39
C LEU A 76 -20.12 -32.39 4.94
N ALA A 77 -19.36 -33.48 4.97
CA ALA A 77 -17.96 -33.48 5.38
C ALA A 77 -17.09 -32.61 4.47
N THR A 78 -17.32 -32.65 3.15
CA THR A 78 -16.61 -31.81 2.16
C THR A 78 -16.90 -30.33 2.38
N VAL A 79 -18.17 -29.96 2.62
CA VAL A 79 -18.58 -28.57 2.89
C VAL A 79 -17.98 -28.06 4.20
N ILE A 80 -18.07 -28.83 5.28
CA ILE A 80 -17.48 -28.47 6.58
C ILE A 80 -15.96 -28.33 6.45
N GLY A 81 -15.30 -29.28 5.78
CA GLY A 81 -13.86 -29.23 5.52
C GLY A 81 -13.45 -27.98 4.75
N ALA A 82 -14.18 -27.60 3.71
CA ALA A 82 -13.93 -26.38 2.94
C ALA A 82 -14.11 -25.11 3.78
N LEU A 83 -15.16 -25.03 4.61
CA LEU A 83 -15.40 -23.89 5.50
C LEU A 83 -14.30 -23.75 6.56
N VAL A 84 -13.95 -24.86 7.22
CA VAL A 84 -12.88 -24.88 8.23
C VAL A 84 -11.54 -24.53 7.59
N GLY A 85 -11.22 -25.11 6.43
CA GLY A 85 -10.00 -24.80 5.68
C GLY A 85 -9.91 -23.32 5.30
N GLY A 86 -11.01 -22.74 4.80
CA GLY A 86 -11.10 -21.31 4.50
C GLY A 86 -10.90 -20.43 5.72
N LEU A 87 -11.50 -20.79 6.86
CA LEU A 87 -11.33 -20.07 8.12
C LEU A 87 -9.88 -20.12 8.62
N VAL A 88 -9.25 -21.30 8.59
CA VAL A 88 -7.84 -21.47 8.96
C VAL A 88 -6.92 -20.66 8.05
N PHE A 89 -7.17 -20.69 6.74
CA PHE A 89 -6.42 -19.89 5.78
C PHE A 89 -6.53 -18.39 6.09
N GLU A 90 -7.73 -17.87 6.37
CA GLU A 90 -7.92 -16.47 6.70
C GLU A 90 -7.28 -16.09 8.04
N ILE A 91 -7.33 -16.95 9.05
CA ILE A 91 -6.63 -16.74 10.33
C ILE A 91 -5.12 -16.64 10.09
N PHE A 92 -4.53 -17.53 9.29
CA PHE A 92 -3.10 -17.44 8.96
C PHE A 92 -2.77 -16.20 8.15
N ASN A 93 -3.59 -15.87 7.16
CA ASN A 93 -3.44 -14.65 6.37
C ASN A 93 -3.46 -13.40 7.28
N GLN A 94 -4.40 -13.38 8.25
CA GLN A 94 -4.51 -12.31 9.23
C GLN A 94 -3.31 -12.28 10.19
N ALA A 95 -2.90 -13.41 10.74
CA ALA A 95 -1.75 -13.54 11.63
C ALA A 95 -0.44 -13.10 10.94
N LEU A 96 -0.25 -13.48 9.68
CA LEU A 96 0.88 -13.05 8.85
C LEU A 96 0.81 -11.55 8.55
N SER A 97 -0.39 -11.03 8.27
CA SER A 97 -0.59 -9.61 8.02
C SER A 97 -0.24 -8.76 9.24
N ASN A 98 -0.60 -9.21 10.45
CA ASN A 98 -0.34 -8.50 11.70
C ASN A 98 1.15 -8.45 12.07
N LYS A 99 1.98 -9.40 11.58
CA LYS A 99 3.42 -9.45 11.84
C LYS A 99 4.28 -8.59 10.88
N GLY A 100 3.69 -7.86 9.94
CA GLY A 100 4.47 -7.08 8.96
C GLY A 100 3.72 -6.05 8.10
N ALA A 101 2.50 -5.66 8.44
CA ALA A 101 1.63 -4.80 7.63
C ALA A 101 2.15 -3.37 7.36
N PHE A 102 3.23 -2.90 8.00
CA PHE A 102 3.72 -1.53 7.81
C PHE A 102 4.44 -1.32 6.46
N LEU A 103 4.98 -2.38 5.84
CA LEU A 103 5.74 -2.28 4.58
C LEU A 103 4.98 -2.77 3.33
N ARG A 104 3.83 -3.43 3.49
CA ARG A 104 3.13 -4.09 2.35
C ARG A 104 2.16 -3.19 1.57
N LYS A 105 1.59 -2.15 2.17
CA LYS A 105 0.73 -1.20 1.44
C LYS A 105 1.46 0.12 1.22
N ALA A 106 2.27 0.17 0.17
CA ALA A 106 2.70 1.43 -0.44
C ALA A 106 1.49 2.37 -0.73
N SER A 107 0.30 1.80 -0.95
CA SER A 107 -0.96 2.53 -1.11
C SER A 107 -1.54 3.12 0.19
N LEU A 108 -1.30 2.52 1.36
CA LEU A 108 -1.63 3.13 2.66
C LEU A 108 -0.59 4.16 3.05
N PHE A 109 0.70 3.92 2.78
CA PHE A 109 1.75 4.92 2.93
C PHE A 109 1.45 6.15 2.08
N LYS A 110 1.04 5.99 0.81
CA LYS A 110 0.58 7.09 -0.05
C LYS A 110 -0.61 7.84 0.55
N LYS A 111 -1.59 7.12 1.13
CA LYS A 111 -2.77 7.72 1.80
C LYS A 111 -2.40 8.45 3.10
N TYR A 112 -1.47 7.92 3.88
CA TYR A 112 -0.98 8.51 5.14
C TYR A 112 -0.07 9.73 4.87
N VAL A 113 0.77 9.66 3.84
CA VAL A 113 1.57 10.78 3.33
C VAL A 113 0.66 11.86 2.75
N HIS A 114 -0.42 11.52 2.04
CA HIS A 114 -1.45 12.49 1.62
C HIS A 114 -2.17 13.14 2.80
N LYS A 115 -2.53 12.40 3.84
CA LYS A 115 -3.21 12.95 5.04
C LYS A 115 -2.29 13.84 5.89
N LYS A 116 -0.99 13.56 5.94
CA LYS A 116 0.02 14.46 6.55
C LYS A 116 0.33 15.66 5.65
N LYS A 117 0.25 15.51 4.32
CA LYS A 117 0.23 16.60 3.34
C LYS A 117 -0.98 17.50 3.56
N GLU A 118 -2.15 16.96 3.87
CA GLU A 118 -3.37 17.75 4.09
C GLU A 118 -3.28 18.66 5.31
N ILE A 119 -2.71 18.24 6.43
CA ILE A 119 -2.58 19.15 7.60
C ILE A 119 -1.61 20.31 7.29
N LYS A 120 -0.46 20.03 6.67
CA LYS A 120 0.47 21.09 6.24
C LYS A 120 -0.11 21.94 5.10
N ALA A 121 -0.80 21.34 4.15
CA ALA A 121 -1.47 22.03 3.05
C ALA A 121 -2.61 22.91 3.56
N GLN A 122 -3.40 22.44 4.53
CA GLN A 122 -4.47 23.22 5.17
C GLN A 122 -3.89 24.40 5.95
N MET A 123 -2.82 24.22 6.73
CA MET A 123 -2.10 25.32 7.38
C MET A 123 -1.53 26.31 6.36
N MET A 124 -0.98 25.81 5.25
CA MET A 124 -0.43 26.65 4.18
C MET A 124 -1.53 27.37 3.41
N ILE A 125 -2.67 26.74 3.12
CA ILE A 125 -3.84 27.35 2.46
C ILE A 125 -4.46 28.43 3.36
N GLN A 126 -4.54 28.20 4.68
CA GLN A 126 -4.98 29.21 5.65
C GLN A 126 -3.97 30.36 5.80
N GLY A 127 -2.67 30.09 5.66
CA GLY A 127 -1.63 31.12 5.63
C GLY A 127 -1.61 31.92 4.32
N LEU A 128 -1.81 31.24 3.19
CA LEU A 128 -1.87 31.80 1.83
C LEU A 128 -3.12 32.63 1.61
N SER A 129 -4.27 32.23 2.17
CA SER A 129 -5.52 32.96 2.03
C SER A 129 -5.44 34.37 2.62
N LYS A 130 -4.49 34.64 3.52
CA LYS A 130 -4.25 35.97 4.07
C LYS A 130 -3.37 36.86 3.18
N VAL A 131 -2.68 36.30 2.20
CA VAL A 131 -1.66 37.02 1.41
C VAL A 131 -2.13 37.19 -0.03
N ARG A 132 -2.50 38.43 -0.39
CA ARG A 132 -3.13 38.78 -1.68
C ARG A 132 -2.42 38.23 -2.92
N PHE A 133 -1.09 38.19 -2.95
CA PHE A 133 -0.37 37.77 -4.15
C PHE A 133 -0.46 36.25 -4.42
N LEU A 134 -0.75 35.45 -3.38
CA LEU A 134 -0.84 33.99 -3.50
C LEU A 134 -2.27 33.51 -3.80
N GLN A 135 -3.28 34.36 -3.59
CA GLN A 135 -4.65 34.11 -4.03
C GLN A 135 -4.78 34.09 -5.56
N LEU A 136 -3.82 34.71 -6.27
CA LEU A 136 -3.77 34.76 -7.73
C LEU A 136 -3.20 33.48 -8.35
N LEU A 137 -2.63 32.58 -7.55
CA LEU A 137 -2.04 31.33 -8.03
C LEU A 137 -3.09 30.21 -8.05
N PRO A 138 -3.18 29.44 -9.16
CA PRO A 138 -4.01 28.23 -9.20
C PRO A 138 -3.64 27.24 -8.09
N ALA A 139 -4.62 26.49 -7.61
CA ALA A 139 -4.44 25.54 -6.51
C ALA A 139 -3.36 24.48 -6.80
N GLU A 140 -3.15 24.11 -8.08
CA GLU A 140 -2.08 23.18 -8.46
C GLU A 140 -0.69 23.77 -8.23
N SER A 141 -0.49 25.06 -8.52
CA SER A 141 0.80 25.75 -8.36
C SER A 141 1.16 25.91 -6.88
N VAL A 142 0.16 26.19 -6.05
CA VAL A 142 0.30 26.22 -4.59
C VAL A 142 0.75 24.85 -4.06
N ALA A 143 0.17 23.76 -4.57
CA ALA A 143 0.53 22.40 -4.14
C ALA A 143 2.00 22.03 -4.47
N GLN A 144 2.61 22.65 -5.49
CA GLN A 144 4.02 22.47 -5.85
C GLN A 144 4.99 23.17 -4.88
N LEU A 145 4.52 24.18 -4.15
CA LEU A 145 5.32 24.88 -3.15
C LEU A 145 5.42 24.10 -1.83
N ILE A 146 4.43 23.25 -1.50
CA ILE A 146 4.36 22.49 -0.24
C ILE A 146 5.66 21.76 0.13
N PRO A 147 6.34 21.04 -0.79
CA PRO A 147 7.58 20.32 -0.47
C PRO A 147 8.76 21.24 -0.11
N HIS A 148 8.71 22.50 -0.54
CA HIS A 148 9.76 23.49 -0.35
C HIS A 148 9.54 24.35 0.91
N VAL A 149 8.43 24.15 1.63
CA VAL A 149 8.11 24.90 2.85
C VAL A 149 8.71 24.21 4.08
N ASN A 150 9.56 24.94 4.79
CA ASN A 150 10.15 24.53 6.05
C ASN A 150 9.49 25.24 7.24
N ILE A 151 9.12 24.48 8.27
CA ILE A 151 8.61 25.04 9.53
C ILE A 151 9.82 25.33 10.42
N ARG A 152 10.01 26.61 10.79
CA ARG A 152 11.03 27.04 11.75
C ARG A 152 10.37 27.56 13.02
N HIS A 153 10.96 27.26 14.16
CA HIS A 153 10.54 27.75 15.47
C HIS A 153 11.59 28.71 16.01
N TYR A 154 11.16 29.87 16.49
CA TYR A 154 12.01 30.90 17.08
C TYR A 154 11.57 31.13 18.53
N ALA A 155 12.54 31.25 19.43
CA ALA A 155 12.27 31.65 20.81
C ALA A 155 11.99 33.16 20.90
N ALA A 156 11.28 33.59 21.94
CA ALA A 156 11.02 35.01 22.17
C ALA A 156 12.34 35.80 22.29
N GLY A 157 12.42 36.95 21.62
CA GLY A 157 13.63 37.78 21.58
C GLY A 157 14.67 37.38 20.53
N THR A 158 14.43 36.35 19.72
CA THR A 158 15.34 35.95 18.63
C THR A 158 15.17 36.88 17.42
N THR A 159 16.28 37.43 16.92
CA THR A 159 16.30 38.12 15.62
C THR A 159 16.21 37.10 14.48
N ILE A 160 15.20 37.23 13.61
CA ILE A 160 14.96 36.28 12.51
C ILE A 160 15.88 36.59 11.31
N PHE A 161 16.05 37.86 10.98
CA PHE A 161 16.97 38.38 9.96
C PHE A 161 17.25 39.86 10.23
N GLU A 162 18.34 40.38 9.68
CA GLU A 162 18.79 41.76 9.85
C GLU A 162 18.69 42.59 8.56
N GLN A 163 18.57 43.92 8.72
CA GLN A 163 18.50 44.83 7.58
C GLN A 163 19.84 44.86 6.84
N GLY A 164 19.82 44.54 5.55
CA GLY A 164 21.01 44.50 4.70
C GLY A 164 21.46 43.07 4.35
N GLU A 165 20.86 42.05 4.96
CA GLU A 165 21.07 40.66 4.57
C GLU A 165 20.43 40.35 3.20
N SER A 166 21.01 39.38 2.49
CA SER A 166 20.51 38.93 1.19
C SER A 166 19.14 38.26 1.31
N GLY A 167 18.10 38.87 0.74
CA GLY A 167 16.73 38.35 0.78
C GLY A 167 16.49 37.20 -0.20
N HIS A 168 16.54 35.96 0.29
CA HIS A 168 16.26 34.75 -0.52
C HIS A 168 15.07 33.93 -0.02
N GLU A 169 14.51 34.27 1.15
CA GLU A 169 13.45 33.50 1.81
C GLU A 169 12.21 34.36 2.07
N LEU A 170 11.04 33.73 2.08
CA LEU A 170 9.77 34.34 2.47
C LEU A 170 9.23 33.65 3.73
N PHE A 171 8.92 34.42 4.76
CA PHE A 171 8.41 33.93 6.02
C PHE A 171 6.91 34.16 6.16
N PHE A 172 6.19 33.14 6.66
CA PHE A 172 4.79 33.25 7.06
C PHE A 172 4.66 32.98 8.56
N ILE A 173 4.04 33.91 9.28
CA ILE A 173 3.83 33.77 10.72
C ILE A 173 2.61 32.88 10.95
N VAL A 174 2.85 31.63 11.37
CA VAL A 174 1.77 30.68 11.70
C VAL A 174 1.19 30.97 13.08
N ARG A 175 2.05 31.31 14.06
CA ARG A 175 1.66 31.62 15.44
C ARG A 175 2.72 32.48 16.11
N GLY A 176 2.28 33.52 16.83
CA GLY A 176 3.16 34.48 17.51
C GLY A 176 3.11 35.87 16.85
N ASN A 177 3.95 36.78 17.35
CA ASN A 177 4.10 38.13 16.81
C ASN A 177 5.58 38.38 16.52
N VAL A 178 5.86 39.14 15.47
CA VAL A 178 7.21 39.60 15.13
C VAL A 178 7.20 41.12 15.14
N GLN A 179 8.30 41.72 15.60
CA GLN A 179 8.50 43.15 15.55
C GLN A 179 9.44 43.48 14.38
N VAL A 180 9.03 44.41 13.52
CA VAL A 180 9.88 44.92 12.44
C VAL A 180 10.45 46.25 12.89
N ILE A 181 11.77 46.29 13.08
CA ILE A 181 12.50 47.50 13.47
C ILE A 181 13.33 47.91 12.25
N ARG A 182 13.14 49.15 11.79
CA ARG A 182 14.05 49.75 10.80
C ARG A 182 15.15 50.47 11.55
N GLY A 183 16.42 50.19 11.22
CA GLY A 183 17.52 51.02 11.68
C GLY A 183 17.29 52.45 11.17
N ALA A 184 17.31 53.44 12.06
CA ALA A 184 17.14 54.83 11.68
C ALA A 184 18.23 55.20 10.66
N ASP A 185 17.81 55.51 9.44
CA ASP A 185 18.68 55.97 8.37
C ASP A 185 19.37 57.26 8.83
N THR A 186 20.65 57.16 9.16
CA THR A 186 21.47 58.32 9.56
C THR A 186 22.08 59.02 8.35
N ARG A 187 21.56 58.81 7.13
CA ARG A 187 21.91 59.64 5.96
C ARG A 187 21.02 60.88 5.89
N ARG A 188 21.56 61.94 6.51
CA ARG A 188 21.22 63.35 6.29
C ARG A 188 20.99 63.70 4.81
N LYS A 189 20.01 64.60 4.62
CA LYS A 189 19.93 65.75 3.69
C LYS A 189 20.33 65.55 2.23
#